data_AF-A0A7Z9S4E3-F1
#
_entry.id   AF-A0A7Z9S4E3-F1
#
_cell.length_a   1.000
_cell.length_b   1.000
_cell.length_c   1.000
_cell.angle_alpha   90.00
_cell.angle_beta   90.00
_cell.angle_gamma   90.00
#
_symmetry.space_group_name_H-M   'P 1'
#
loop_
_entity.id
_entity.type
_entity.pdbx_description
1 polymer ?
#
loop_
_entity_poly.entity_id
_entity_poly.type
_entity_poly.pdbx_seq_one_letter_code
_entity_poly.pdbx_strand_id
1 'polypeptide(L)' 'VSPQANIRRGDRVVVKTKNGEVMVKLLQRQSVHKIELKSLNPDHEDRSLEVENVEWIARVVWSSH' A
#
# COMPACT_ATOMS: atom_id res chain seq x y z
N VAL A 1 18.50 2.62 -3.79
CA VAL A 1 17.08 2.29 -3.51
C VAL A 1 16.72 1.04 -4.31
N SER A 2 16.20 -0.02 -3.67
CA SER A 2 15.78 -1.25 -4.37
C SER A 2 14.27 -1.19 -4.64
N PRO A 3 13.82 -1.10 -5.91
CA PRO A 3 12.40 -1.02 -6.26
C PRO A 3 11.65 -2.36 -6.09
N GLN A 4 12.36 -3.45 -5.77
CA GLN A 4 11.83 -4.81 -5.73
C GLN A 4 11.92 -5.44 -4.33
N ALA A 5 11.94 -4.61 -3.29
CA ALA A 5 11.88 -5.12 -1.93
C ALA A 5 10.55 -5.87 -1.73
N ASN A 6 10.65 -7.14 -1.36
CA ASN A 6 9.49 -7.99 -1.10
C ASN A 6 8.64 -7.33 0.01
N ILE A 7 7.35 -7.11 -0.26
CA ILE A 7 6.40 -6.51 0.70
C ILE A 7 5.79 -7.59 1.59
N ARG A 8 5.59 -7.27 2.87
CA ARG A 8 5.04 -8.18 3.87
C ARG A 8 3.92 -7.50 4.66
N ARG A 9 3.06 -8.31 5.26
CA ARG A 9 2.07 -7.82 6.24
C ARG A 9 2.78 -7.00 7.32
N GLY A 10 2.24 -5.82 7.63
CA GLY A 10 2.79 -4.86 8.57
C GLY A 10 3.71 -3.82 7.94
N ASP A 11 4.15 -3.99 6.69
CA ASP A 11 4.95 -2.98 6.01
C ASP A 11 4.14 -1.71 5.77
N ARG A 12 4.78 -0.55 5.94
CA ARG A 12 4.28 0.70 5.38
C ARG A 12 4.53 0.68 3.88
N VAL A 13 3.47 0.93 3.12
CA VAL A 13 3.50 0.86 1.67
C VAL A 13 2.94 2.13 1.06
N VAL A 14 3.51 2.51 -0.06
CA VAL A 14 2.90 3.46 -0.99
C VAL A 14 2.20 2.66 -2.07
N VAL A 15 0.95 3.01 -2.36
CA VAL A 15 0.14 2.38 -3.40
C VAL A 15 -0.31 3.46 -4.38
N LYS A 16 -0.14 3.20 -5.67
CA LYS A 16 -0.75 3.98 -6.74
C LYS A 16 -1.79 3.14 -7.45
N THR A 17 -2.98 3.67 -7.62
CA THR A 17 -4.06 3.05 -8.38
C THR A 17 -4.01 3.48 -9.86
N LYS A 18 -4.64 2.71 -10.74
CA LYS A 18 -4.70 3.03 -12.19
C LYS A 18 -5.45 4.32 -12.51
N ASN A 19 -6.29 4.82 -11.61
CA ASN A 19 -6.97 6.11 -11.75
C ASN A 19 -6.16 7.30 -11.22
N GLY A 20 -4.91 7.08 -10.78
CA GLY A 20 -3.98 8.14 -10.37
C GLY A 20 -3.99 8.49 -8.88
N GLU A 21 -4.81 7.85 -8.05
CA GLU A 21 -4.76 8.02 -6.59
C GLU A 21 -3.46 7.44 -6.04
N VAL A 22 -2.77 8.20 -5.18
CA VAL A 22 -1.55 7.76 -4.48
C VAL A 22 -1.79 7.87 -2.98
N MET A 23 -1.50 6.81 -2.24
CA MET A 23 -1.72 6.76 -0.79
C MET A 23 -0.60 6.02 -0.05
N VAL A 24 -0.40 6.39 1.22
CA VAL A 24 0.49 5.70 2.15
C VAL A 24 -0.35 5.04 3.25
N LYS A 25 -0.20 3.72 3.41
CA LYS A 25 -0.98 2.88 4.33
C LYS A 25 -0.11 1.76 4.91
N LEU A 26 -0.61 1.01 5.88
CA LEU A 26 0.00 -0.25 6.34
C LEU A 26 -0.62 -1.44 5.60
N LEU A 27 0.20 -2.34 5.08
CA LEU A 27 -0.28 -3.55 4.42
C LEU A 27 -0.83 -4.54 5.46
N GLN A 28 -2.14 -4.76 5.50
CA GLN A 28 -2.74 -5.78 6.37
C GLN A 28 -2.73 -7.16 5.72
N ARG A 29 -3.08 -7.23 4.43
CA ARG A 29 -3.18 -8.49 3.68
C ARG A 29 -3.02 -8.23 2.20
N GLN A 30 -2.38 -9.17 1.51
CA GLN A 30 -2.34 -9.24 0.06
C GLN A 30 -2.69 -10.66 -0.36
N SER A 31 -3.72 -10.79 -1.18
CA SER A 31 -4.09 -12.03 -1.86
C SER A 31 -3.90 -11.85 -3.37
N VAL A 32 -4.25 -12.89 -4.14
CA VAL A 32 -4.22 -12.84 -5.61
C VAL A 32 -5.16 -11.77 -6.17
N HIS A 33 -6.31 -11.53 -5.53
CA HIS A 33 -7.33 -10.61 -6.02
C HIS A 33 -7.40 -9.31 -5.25
N LYS A 34 -6.96 -9.27 -3.98
CA LYS A 34 -7.29 -8.18 -3.07
C LYS A 34 -6.11 -7.71 -2.24
N ILE A 35 -6.02 -6.40 -2.02
CA ILE A 35 -5.08 -5.74 -1.12
C ILE A 35 -5.86 -5.02 -0.02
N GLU A 36 -5.57 -5.35 1.23
CA GLU A 36 -6.15 -4.69 2.40
C GLU A 36 -5.11 -3.80 3.07
N LEU A 37 -5.49 -2.55 3.29
CA LEU A 37 -4.62 -1.46 3.71
C LEU A 37 -5.21 -0.79 4.95
N LYS A 38 -4.47 -0.79 6.06
CA LYS A 38 -4.84 -0.04 7.25
C LYS A 38 -4.50 1.42 7.09
N SER A 39 -5.40 2.30 7.49
CA SER A 39 -5.08 3.71 7.63
C SER A 39 -4.03 3.96 8.70
N LEU A 40 -3.12 4.89 8.40
CA LEU A 40 -2.17 5.43 9.38
C LEU A 40 -2.81 6.54 10.23
N ASN A 41 -3.83 7.21 9.70
CA ASN A 41 -4.62 8.20 10.43
C ASN A 41 -5.97 7.57 10.84
N PRO A 42 -6.30 7.51 12.14
CA PRO A 42 -7.58 6.98 12.63
C PRO A 42 -8.82 7.67 12.07
N ASP A 43 -8.70 8.94 11.64
CA ASP A 43 -9.80 9.70 11.05
C ASP A 43 -10.14 9.28 9.62
N HIS A 44 -9.32 8.41 9.01
CA HIS A 44 -9.57 7.87 7.67
C HIS A 44 -9.78 6.38 7.73
N GLU A 45 -10.71 5.91 6.90
CA GLU A 45 -11.04 4.50 6.79
C GLU A 45 -9.89 3.65 6.21
N ASP A 46 -9.92 2.37 6.57
CA ASP A 46 -9.13 1.32 5.93
C ASP A 46 -9.58 1.15 4.47
N ARG A 47 -8.65 0.75 3.61
CA ARG A 47 -8.90 0.58 2.17
C ARG A 47 -8.80 -0.88 1.78
N SER A 48 -9.68 -1.28 0.88
CA SER A 48 -9.73 -2.60 0.27
C SER A 48 -9.74 -2.40 -1.24
N LEU A 49 -8.65 -2.77 -1.91
CA LEU A 49 -8.45 -2.56 -3.35
C LEU A 49 -8.40 -3.91 -4.08
N GLU A 50 -9.02 -3.98 -5.25
CA GLU A 50 -8.77 -5.09 -6.18
C GLU A 50 -7.37 -4.92 -6.79
N VAL A 51 -6.59 -5.99 -6.85
CA VAL A 51 -5.21 -6.01 -7.37
C VAL A 51 -5.16 -5.48 -8.80
N GLU A 52 -6.18 -5.77 -9.60
CA GLU A 52 -6.28 -5.28 -10.99
C GLU A 52 -6.39 -3.76 -11.10
N ASN A 53 -6.81 -3.06 -10.04
CA ASN A 53 -6.93 -1.60 -10.01
C ASN A 53 -5.67 -0.90 -9.48
N VAL A 54 -4.68 -1.68 -9.04
CA VAL A 54 -3.40 -1.17 -8.54
C VAL A 54 -2.40 -1.09 -9.69
N GLU A 55 -1.81 0.09 -9.89
CA GLU A 55 -0.73 0.30 -10.86
C GLU A 55 0.59 -0.22 -10.29
N TRP A 56 0.90 0.13 -9.03
CA TRP A 56 2.04 -0.41 -8.31
C TRP A 56 1.90 -0.25 -6.79
N ILE A 57 2.68 -1.05 -6.07
CA ILE A 57 2.83 -1.00 -4.62
C ILE A 57 4.33 -1.11 -4.27
N ALA A 58 4.80 -0.28 -3.33
CA ALA A 58 6.20 -0.26 -2.92
C ALA A 58 6.35 -0.07 -1.41
N ARG A 59 7.38 -0.67 -0.81
CA ARG A 59 7.68 -0.53 0.63
C ARG A 59 8.34 0.82 0.94
N VAL A 60 7.87 1.46 2.00
CA VAL A 60 8.56 2.61 2.60
C VAL A 60 9.72 2.10 3.46
N VAL A 61 10.95 2.36 3.03
CA VAL A 61 12.16 1.94 3.76
C VAL A 61 12.60 2.98 4.79
N TRP A 62 12.48 4.25 4.45
CA TRP A 62 12.81 5.38 5.31
C TRP A 62 11.99 6.59 4.91
N SER A 63 11.89 7.55 5.83
CA SER A 63 11.36 8.89 5.57
C SER A 63 12.18 9.87 6.40
N SER A 64 12.55 11.00 5.81
CA SER A 64 13.07 12.15 6.55
C SER A 64 11.96 13.20 6.71
N HIS A 65 12.14 14.09 7.67
CA HIS A 65 11.31 15.27 7.86
C HIS A 65 11.99 16.47 7.19
#